data_AF-A0A0D0CZ95-F1
#
_entry.id   AF-A0A0D0CZ95-F1
#
_cell.length_a   1.000
_cell.length_b   1.000
_cell.length_c   1.000
_cell.angle_alpha   90.00
_cell.angle_beta   90.00
_cell.angle_gamma   90.00
#
_symmetry.space_group_name_H-M   'P 1'
#
loop_
_entity.id
_entity.type
_entity.pdbx_description
1 polymer ?
#
loop_
_entity_poly.entity_id
_entity_poly.type
_entity_poly.pdbx_seq_one_letter_code
_entity_poly.pdbx_strand_id
1 'polypeptide(L)'
;MPTHHRLPSFSKRPISPPSQQSPDKSASKKPRTFHNQTTHSYANTSANNTTLPVCTVFLGHGCHLVIQCKLPHTWDNLYDTFAKCINKALFAKDGCNICSKWQQEEGCSDRHDNRPFCLGCGATSHGAQHCPQAQKTTGTNTIQT
;
A
#
# COMPACT_ATOMS: atom_id res chain seq x y z
N MET A 1 57.61 -23.92 4.04
CA MET A 1 57.91 -22.68 3.30
C MET A 1 56.64 -21.86 3.22
N PRO A 2 56.43 -20.85 4.09
CA PRO A 2 55.19 -20.07 4.12
C PRO A 2 55.27 -18.87 3.16
N THR A 3 54.35 -18.82 2.20
CA THR A 3 54.22 -17.71 1.24
C THR A 3 53.30 -16.63 1.82
N HIS A 4 53.87 -15.49 2.22
CA HIS A 4 53.11 -14.32 2.65
C HIS A 4 52.54 -13.58 1.43
N HIS A 5 51.21 -13.58 1.27
CA HIS A 5 50.54 -12.69 0.33
C HIS A 5 50.19 -11.36 1.00
N ARG A 6 50.81 -10.30 0.48
CA ARG A 6 50.75 -8.90 0.92
C ARG A 6 49.52 -8.22 0.29
N LEU A 7 48.57 -7.76 1.10
CA LEU A 7 47.48 -6.89 0.65
C LEU A 7 47.99 -5.45 0.43
N PRO A 8 47.57 -4.74 -0.63
CA PRO A 8 47.75 -3.29 -0.69
C PRO A 8 46.61 -2.58 0.07
N SER A 9 46.99 -1.91 1.14
CA SER A 9 46.21 -0.87 1.82
C SER A 9 46.54 0.48 1.18
N PHE A 10 45.54 1.18 0.65
CA PHE A 10 45.64 2.63 0.43
C PHE A 10 44.35 3.33 0.83
N SER A 11 44.49 3.98 1.99
CA SER A 11 43.65 5.06 2.50
C SER A 11 43.61 6.25 1.55
N LYS A 12 42.43 6.88 1.40
CA LYS A 12 42.21 8.35 1.34
C LYS A 12 40.72 8.69 1.17
N ARG A 13 40.08 9.14 2.25
CA ARG A 13 39.00 10.17 2.22
C ARG A 13 39.69 11.55 2.20
N PRO A 14 39.04 12.74 2.09
CA PRO A 14 37.62 13.10 1.82
C PRO A 14 37.49 14.24 0.76
N ILE A 15 36.30 14.82 0.56
CA ILE A 15 36.00 16.28 0.63
C ILE A 15 34.50 16.48 0.35
N SER A 16 33.77 16.97 1.36
CA SER A 16 32.39 17.46 1.24
C SER A 16 32.36 18.83 0.56
N PRO A 17 31.31 19.19 -0.20
CA PRO A 17 31.11 20.56 -0.67
C PRO A 17 30.68 21.50 0.47
N PRO A 18 30.97 22.81 0.36
CA PRO A 18 30.68 23.81 1.37
C PRO A 18 29.19 24.15 1.47
N SER A 19 28.78 24.41 2.71
CA SER A 19 27.51 25.02 3.08
C SER A 19 27.44 26.46 2.56
N GLN A 20 26.41 26.82 1.79
CA GLN A 20 26.06 28.20 1.49
C GLN A 20 24.83 28.62 2.29
N GLN A 21 25.02 29.63 3.13
CA GLN A 21 24.00 30.38 3.85
C GLN A 21 23.45 31.54 3.01
N SER A 22 22.13 31.74 3.14
CA SER A 22 21.35 32.99 3.01
C SER A 22 20.94 33.46 1.59
N PRO A 23 19.85 34.23 1.38
CA PRO A 23 18.95 34.86 2.35
C PRO A 23 17.43 34.61 2.16
N ASP A 24 16.71 34.97 3.23
CA ASP A 24 15.27 35.16 3.36
C ASP A 24 14.58 35.66 2.08
N LYS A 25 13.66 34.86 1.55
CA LYS A 25 12.58 35.36 0.71
C LYS A 25 11.29 34.66 1.10
N SER A 26 10.58 35.34 2.00
CA SER A 26 9.18 35.09 2.34
C SER A 26 8.36 34.96 1.05
N ALA A 27 8.00 33.73 0.73
CA ALA A 27 6.98 33.40 -0.24
C ALA A 27 6.12 32.34 0.42
N SER A 28 4.94 32.76 0.89
CA SER A 28 3.92 31.91 1.48
C SER A 28 3.60 30.74 0.55
N LYS A 29 4.27 29.61 0.74
CA LYS A 29 3.88 28.34 0.14
C LYS A 29 2.67 27.86 0.91
N LYS A 30 1.49 28.25 0.43
CA LYS A 30 0.22 27.61 0.78
C LYS A 30 0.45 26.10 0.76
N PRO A 31 0.10 25.34 1.82
CA PRO A 31 0.10 23.90 1.73
C PRO A 31 -0.79 23.53 0.55
N ARG A 32 -0.18 22.88 -0.45
CA ARG A 32 -0.92 22.36 -1.59
C ARG A 32 -1.68 21.16 -1.04
N THR A 33 -2.92 21.40 -0.63
CA THR A 33 -3.89 20.36 -0.30
C THR A 33 -3.92 19.44 -1.51
N PHE A 34 -3.33 18.25 -1.40
CA PHE A 34 -3.48 17.22 -2.41
C PHE A 34 -4.91 16.69 -2.31
N HIS A 35 -5.82 17.42 -2.95
CA HIS A 35 -7.11 16.87 -3.33
C HIS A 35 -6.82 15.83 -4.41
N ASN A 36 -6.60 14.57 -4.01
CA ASN A 36 -6.64 13.43 -4.93
C ASN A 36 -8.09 13.22 -5.38
N GLN A 37 -8.61 14.15 -6.18
CA GLN A 37 -9.77 13.91 -7.02
C GLN A 37 -9.25 13.31 -8.33
N THR A 38 -8.88 12.04 -8.29
CA THR A 38 -8.81 11.24 -9.52
C THR A 38 -10.23 10.80 -9.82
N THR A 39 -11.02 11.71 -10.38
CA THR A 39 -12.32 11.44 -10.98
C THR A 39 -12.08 10.66 -12.27
N HIS A 40 -11.87 9.35 -12.16
CA HIS A 40 -12.21 8.45 -13.26
C HIS A 40 -13.71 8.21 -13.17
N SER A 41 -14.46 8.95 -13.99
CA SER A 41 -15.89 8.77 -14.19
C SER A 41 -16.14 7.37 -14.76
N TYR A 42 -16.52 6.43 -13.90
CA TYR A 42 -17.27 5.26 -14.35
C TYR A 42 -18.74 5.69 -14.38
N ALA A 43 -19.34 5.50 -15.55
CA ALA A 43 -20.73 5.83 -15.82
C ALA A 43 -21.67 5.25 -14.76
N ASN A 44 -22.69 6.05 -14.44
CA ASN A 44 -23.93 5.68 -13.77
C ASN A 44 -24.31 4.22 -14.03
N THR A 45 -24.20 3.37 -13.02
CA THR A 45 -25.03 2.17 -12.94
C THR A 45 -25.71 2.23 -11.58
N SER A 46 -26.98 2.66 -11.65
CA SER A 46 -28.13 2.31 -10.82
C SER A 46 -27.93 2.10 -9.32
N ALA A 47 -28.84 2.68 -8.54
CA ALA A 47 -28.98 2.51 -7.10
C ALA A 47 -29.46 1.09 -6.72
N ASN A 48 -28.66 0.07 -6.98
CA ASN A 48 -28.73 -1.20 -6.30
C ASN A 48 -27.72 -1.17 -5.15
N ASN A 49 -28.18 -1.41 -3.92
CA ASN A 49 -27.44 -1.49 -2.64
C ASN A 49 -26.33 -2.56 -2.67
N THR A 50 -25.39 -2.43 -3.59
CA THR A 50 -24.34 -3.40 -3.84
C THR A 50 -23.10 -2.83 -3.17
N THR A 51 -22.74 -3.43 -2.05
CA THR A 51 -21.49 -3.16 -1.35
C THR A 51 -20.33 -3.12 -2.33
N LEU A 52 -19.65 -1.98 -2.44
CA LEU A 52 -18.44 -1.88 -3.25
C LEU A 52 -17.39 -2.88 -2.73
N PRO A 53 -16.56 -3.49 -3.58
CA PRO A 53 -15.51 -4.36 -3.07
C PRO A 53 -14.51 -3.56 -2.21
N VAL A 54 -14.03 -4.16 -1.13
CA VAL A 54 -12.91 -3.58 -0.35
C VAL A 54 -11.68 -3.53 -1.25
N CYS A 55 -11.08 -2.36 -1.38
CA CYS A 55 -9.78 -2.26 -1.99
C CYS A 55 -8.74 -2.88 -1.08
N THR A 56 -8.11 -3.94 -1.57
CA THR A 56 -7.18 -4.73 -0.78
C THR A 56 -5.91 -3.95 -0.42
N VAL A 57 -5.60 -2.84 -1.12
CA VAL A 57 -4.41 -2.01 -0.85
C VAL A 57 -4.59 -1.08 0.35
N PHE A 58 -5.71 -0.34 0.46
CA PHE A 58 -5.95 0.59 1.58
C PHE A 58 -7.10 0.16 2.52
N LEU A 59 -7.65 -1.03 2.29
CA LEU A 59 -8.71 -1.64 3.08
C LEU A 59 -10.02 -0.86 3.17
N GLY A 60 -10.28 0.06 2.25
CA GLY A 60 -11.53 0.81 2.20
C GLY A 60 -12.40 0.47 1.00
N HIS A 61 -13.66 0.85 1.10
CA HIS A 61 -14.61 0.78 -0.01
C HIS A 61 -14.39 1.98 -0.93
N GLY A 62 -14.06 1.72 -2.18
CA GLY A 62 -13.87 2.82 -3.14
C GLY A 62 -14.11 2.37 -4.56
N CYS A 63 -14.76 3.23 -5.34
CA CYS A 63 -14.90 3.06 -6.79
C CYS A 63 -13.54 3.32 -7.45
N HIS A 64 -12.67 2.31 -7.52
CA HIS A 64 -11.46 2.34 -8.35
C HIS A 64 -10.96 0.93 -8.62
N LEU A 65 -10.07 0.81 -9.60
CA LEU A 65 -9.40 -0.44 -9.91
C LEU A 65 -8.33 -0.72 -8.84
N VAL A 66 -8.52 -1.79 -8.06
CA VAL A 66 -7.59 -2.23 -7.00
C VAL A 66 -6.16 -2.38 -7.53
N ILE A 67 -6.01 -2.92 -8.75
CA ILE A 67 -4.72 -3.08 -9.45
C ILE A 67 -4.02 -1.76 -9.82
N GLN A 68 -4.70 -0.62 -9.69
CA GLN A 68 -4.14 0.71 -9.93
C GLN A 68 -4.10 1.54 -8.64
N CYS A 69 -4.45 0.96 -7.50
CA CYS A 69 -4.45 1.68 -6.25
C CYS A 69 -3.01 2.03 -5.84
N LYS A 70 -2.78 3.33 -5.64
CA LYS A 70 -1.49 3.91 -5.21
C LYS A 70 -1.62 4.65 -3.88
N LEU A 71 -2.68 4.41 -3.13
CA LEU A 71 -2.86 5.07 -1.84
C LEU A 71 -1.79 4.55 -0.86
N PRO A 72 -1.00 5.46 -0.25
CA PRO A 72 0.08 5.07 0.64
C PRO A 72 -0.41 4.71 2.05
N HIS A 73 -1.64 5.08 2.39
CA HIS A 73 -2.24 4.83 3.70
C HIS A 73 -3.57 4.08 3.59
N THR A 74 -4.01 3.52 4.71
CA THR A 74 -5.33 2.91 4.92
C THR A 74 -6.46 3.94 4.75
N TRP A 75 -7.70 3.47 4.64
CA TRP A 75 -8.89 4.30 4.42
C TRP A 75 -9.12 5.37 5.50
N ASP A 76 -8.63 5.14 6.71
CA ASP A 76 -8.69 6.06 7.86
C ASP A 76 -7.46 6.98 7.95
N ASN A 77 -6.49 6.85 7.03
CA ASN A 77 -5.18 7.53 7.05
C ASN A 77 -4.38 7.34 8.34
N LEU A 78 -4.66 6.29 9.14
CA LEU A 78 -3.94 6.04 10.39
C LEU A 78 -2.67 5.20 10.19
N TYR A 79 -2.64 4.34 9.17
CA TYR A 79 -1.56 3.39 8.94
C TYR A 79 -1.08 3.43 7.51
N ASP A 80 0.23 3.23 7.30
CA ASP A 80 0.77 2.94 5.97
C ASP A 80 0.19 1.63 5.45
N THR A 81 0.00 1.53 4.13
CA THR A 81 -0.37 0.26 3.50
C THR A 81 0.75 -0.77 3.65
N PHE A 82 0.38 -2.03 3.92
CA PHE A 82 1.35 -3.13 4.07
C PHE A 82 2.01 -3.49 2.73
N ALA A 83 1.31 -3.25 1.62
CA ALA A 83 1.76 -3.58 0.29
C ALA A 83 1.45 -2.48 -0.71
N LYS A 84 2.14 -2.56 -1.84
CA LYS A 84 1.92 -1.71 -3.02
C LYS A 84 1.61 -2.57 -4.22
N CYS A 85 0.83 -2.01 -5.16
CA CYS A 85 0.65 -2.63 -6.46
C CYS A 85 1.76 -2.18 -7.42
N ILE A 86 2.51 -3.14 -7.99
CA ILE A 86 3.52 -2.93 -9.03
C ILE A 86 3.17 -3.83 -10.20
N ASN A 87 3.02 -3.27 -11.41
CA ASN A 87 2.72 -4.03 -12.63
C ASN A 87 1.53 -5.02 -12.47
N LYS A 88 0.46 -4.59 -11.80
CA LYS A 88 -0.75 -5.39 -11.50
C LYS A 88 -0.54 -6.56 -10.53
N ALA A 89 0.63 -6.68 -9.89
CA ALA A 89 0.91 -7.62 -8.82
C ALA A 89 1.04 -6.90 -7.47
N LEU A 90 0.81 -7.62 -6.37
CA LEU A 90 0.81 -7.08 -5.01
C LEU A 90 2.13 -7.44 -4.34
N PHE A 91 2.84 -6.44 -3.81
CA PHE A 91 4.14 -6.64 -3.17
C PHE A 91 4.15 -6.07 -1.76
N ALA A 92 4.54 -6.89 -0.78
CA ALA A 92 4.85 -6.44 0.56
C ALA A 92 6.04 -5.47 0.57
N LYS A 93 6.22 -4.74 1.68
CA LYS A 93 7.39 -3.88 1.92
C LYS A 93 8.73 -4.64 1.81
N ASP A 94 8.75 -5.93 2.11
CA ASP A 94 9.93 -6.81 1.99
C ASP A 94 10.21 -7.27 0.55
N GLY A 95 9.37 -6.88 -0.41
CA GLY A 95 9.50 -7.27 -1.82
C GLY A 95 8.87 -8.62 -2.18
N CYS A 96 8.24 -9.32 -1.22
CA CYS A 96 7.56 -10.58 -1.51
C CYS A 96 6.24 -10.36 -2.24
N ASN A 97 5.96 -11.21 -3.22
CA ASN A 97 4.69 -11.22 -3.93
C ASN A 97 3.58 -11.83 -3.06
N ILE A 98 2.43 -11.16 -3.05
CA ILE A 98 1.26 -11.51 -2.25
C ILE A 98 0.19 -12.04 -3.19
N CYS A 99 -0.45 -13.13 -2.78
CA CYS A 99 -1.52 -13.70 -3.57
C CYS A 99 -2.74 -12.76 -3.61
N SER A 100 -3.14 -12.35 -4.82
CA SER A 100 -4.31 -11.50 -5.02
C SER A 100 -5.62 -12.24 -4.77
N LYS A 101 -5.71 -13.52 -5.13
CA LYS A 101 -6.86 -14.39 -4.80
C LYS A 101 -7.05 -14.50 -3.29
N TRP A 102 -5.95 -14.62 -2.54
CA TRP A 102 -6.00 -14.66 -1.07
C TRP A 102 -6.64 -13.42 -0.45
N GLN A 103 -6.61 -12.27 -1.13
CA GLN A 103 -7.26 -11.05 -0.63
C GLN A 103 -8.75 -10.96 -0.93
N GLN A 104 -9.31 -11.89 -1.71
CA GLN A 104 -10.72 -11.95 -2.06
C GLN A 104 -11.49 -12.71 -0.97
N GLU A 105 -12.82 -12.65 -1.04
CA GLU A 105 -13.72 -13.30 -0.08
C GLU A 105 -13.53 -14.82 -0.11
N GLU A 106 -13.38 -15.37 -1.32
CA GLU A 106 -13.19 -16.80 -1.54
C GLU A 106 -11.82 -17.31 -1.06
N GLY A 107 -10.86 -16.39 -0.87
CA GLY A 107 -9.48 -16.71 -0.55
C GLY A 107 -8.75 -17.46 -1.68
N CYS A 108 -7.71 -18.21 -1.31
CA CYS A 108 -6.92 -19.00 -2.27
C CYS A 108 -6.59 -20.37 -1.69
N SER A 109 -6.93 -21.43 -2.44
CA SER A 109 -6.61 -22.82 -2.14
C SER A 109 -5.45 -23.39 -2.97
N ASP A 110 -4.99 -22.63 -3.98
CA ASP A 110 -3.91 -23.04 -4.87
C ASP A 110 -2.57 -23.09 -4.11
N ARG A 111 -1.74 -24.09 -4.39
CA ARG A 111 -0.36 -24.14 -3.88
C ARG A 111 0.54 -23.31 -4.80
N HIS A 112 1.11 -22.24 -4.28
CA HIS A 112 2.01 -21.37 -5.02
C HIS A 112 2.99 -20.65 -4.08
N ASP A 113 4.06 -20.09 -4.64
CA ASP A 113 5.11 -19.39 -3.87
C ASP A 113 4.67 -18.00 -3.34
N ASN A 114 3.53 -17.48 -3.81
CA ASN A 114 3.00 -16.22 -3.32
C ASN A 114 2.50 -16.37 -1.88
N ARG A 115 2.82 -15.39 -1.03
CA ARG A 115 2.48 -15.47 0.39
C ARG A 115 0.99 -15.18 0.63
N PRO A 116 0.28 -15.99 1.44
CA PRO A 116 -1.09 -15.74 1.83
C PRO A 116 -1.14 -14.73 2.99
N PHE A 117 -0.58 -13.53 2.80
CA PHE A 117 -0.60 -12.49 3.83
C PHE A 117 -1.74 -11.52 3.61
N CYS A 118 -2.52 -11.24 4.65
CA CYS A 118 -3.50 -10.17 4.67
C CYS A 118 -2.81 -8.83 4.42
N LEU A 119 -3.33 -8.05 3.46
CA LEU A 119 -2.79 -6.74 3.16
C LEU A 119 -3.05 -5.65 4.21
N GLY A 120 -3.94 -5.90 5.17
CA GLY A 120 -4.16 -4.95 6.25
C GLY A 120 -3.19 -5.15 7.38
N CYS A 121 -3.20 -6.35 7.94
CA CYS A 121 -2.49 -6.66 9.18
C CYS A 121 -1.31 -7.62 9.02
N GLY A 122 -1.04 -8.14 7.82
CA GLY A 122 0.02 -9.10 7.55
C GLY A 122 -0.25 -10.55 8.00
N ALA A 123 -1.41 -10.84 8.61
CA ALA A 123 -1.74 -12.17 9.10
C ALA A 123 -1.92 -13.20 7.98
N THR A 124 -1.65 -14.48 8.26
CA THR A 124 -1.85 -15.59 7.32
C THR A 124 -3.19 -16.31 7.45
N SER A 125 -4.00 -15.95 8.46
CA SER A 125 -5.25 -16.63 8.76
C SER A 125 -6.43 -16.17 7.90
N HIS A 126 -6.31 -15.01 7.23
CA HIS A 126 -7.38 -14.39 6.48
C HIS A 126 -6.86 -13.49 5.35
N GLY A 127 -7.74 -13.15 4.40
CA GLY A 127 -7.53 -12.15 3.36
C GLY A 127 -7.95 -10.74 3.77
N ALA A 128 -7.74 -9.74 2.91
CA ALA A 128 -8.14 -8.35 3.18
C ALA A 128 -9.65 -8.16 3.43
N GLN A 129 -10.54 -8.94 2.79
CA GLN A 129 -11.99 -8.81 3.00
C GLN A 129 -12.41 -9.06 4.46
N HIS A 130 -11.78 -10.03 5.12
CA HIS A 130 -12.07 -10.37 6.51
C HIS A 130 -11.14 -9.67 7.51
N CYS A 131 -10.37 -8.68 7.07
CA CYS A 131 -9.44 -8.00 7.94
C CYS A 131 -10.17 -7.15 8.98
N PRO A 132 -9.85 -7.24 10.28
CA PRO A 132 -10.46 -6.37 11.30
C PRO A 132 -10.21 -4.88 11.09
N GLN A 133 -9.14 -4.54 10.34
CA GLN A 133 -8.79 -3.17 9.96
C GLN A 133 -9.50 -2.70 8.68
N ALA A 134 -10.17 -3.60 7.97
CA ALA A 134 -10.98 -3.22 6.82
C ALA A 134 -12.15 -2.36 7.25
N GLN A 135 -12.47 -1.39 6.39
CA GLN A 135 -13.64 -0.54 6.58
C GLN A 135 -14.87 -1.44 6.65
N LYS A 136 -15.58 -1.38 7.77
CA LYS A 136 -16.83 -2.13 7.93
C LYS A 136 -17.89 -1.48 7.05
N THR A 137 -18.62 -2.31 6.32
CA THR A 137 -19.86 -1.88 5.69
C THR A 137 -20.86 -1.68 6.80
N THR A 138 -21.37 -0.46 6.96
CA THR A 138 -22.51 -0.22 7.83
C THR A 138 -23.74 -0.80 7.13
N GLY A 139 -23.88 -2.12 7.17
CA GLY A 139 -25.10 -2.79 6.76
C GLY A 139 -26.22 -2.30 7.67
N THR A 140 -27.22 -1.66 7.06
CA THR A 140 -28.43 -1.19 7.73
C THR A 140 -28.96 -2.31 8.62
N ASN A 141 -28.95 -2.09 9.95
CA ASN A 141 -29.46 -3.06 10.92
C ASN A 141 -30.88 -3.46 10.52
N THR A 142 -31.10 -4.73 10.17
CA THR A 142 -32.43 -5.31 10.12
C THR A 142 -32.97 -5.31 11.54
N ILE A 143 -33.91 -4.41 11.81
CA ILE A 143 -34.73 -4.44 13.02
C ILE A 143 -35.53 -5.75 12.94
N GLN A 144 -35.18 -6.73 13.78
CA GLN A 144 -36.05 -7.86 14.05
C GLN A 144 -37.23 -7.33 14.87
N THR A 145 -38.40 -7.25 14.23
CA THR A 145 -39.72 -7.17 14.89
C THR A 145 -40.22 -8.56 15.23
#